data_AF-A0A545T1K0-F1
#
_entry.id   AF-A0A545T1K0-F1
#
_cell.length_a   1.000
_cell.length_b   1.000
_cell.length_c   1.000
_cell.angle_alpha   90.00
_cell.angle_beta   90.00
_cell.angle_gamma   90.00
#
_symmetry.space_group_name_H-M   'P 1'
#
loop_
_entity.id
_entity.type
_entity.pdbx_description
1 polymer ?
#
loop_
_entity_poly.entity_id
_entity_poly.type
_entity_poly.pdbx_seq_one_letter_code
_entity_poly.pdbx_strand_id
1 'polypeptide(L)'
;MDLLLYAAAFLTILIGITHSYLGEKYILIRLFRRDNIPHLFGSADFTIKTLRFAWHITTIAWWGLAGIIVLTAQSALNSTNVLLVIAITFLISGFITVVASKGKHYAWVIFFLIGFSSLIVALSAS
;
A
#
# COMPACT_ATOMS: atom_id res chain seq x y z
N MET A 1 -18.50 13.02 -17.61
CA MET A 1 -18.17 11.72 -16.95
C MET A 1 -16.89 11.83 -16.15
N ASP A 2 -15.90 12.58 -16.61
CA ASP A 2 -14.60 12.75 -15.95
C ASP A 2 -14.68 13.35 -14.54
N LEU A 3 -15.61 14.29 -14.30
CA LEU A 3 -15.85 14.82 -12.94
C LEU A 3 -16.19 13.71 -11.93
N LEU A 4 -16.98 12.70 -12.34
CA LEU A 4 -17.31 11.57 -11.47
C LEU A 4 -16.08 10.69 -11.20
N LEU A 5 -15.19 10.55 -12.19
CA LEU A 5 -13.94 9.81 -12.02
C LEU A 5 -12.97 10.55 -11.10
N TYR A 6 -12.84 11.88 -11.24
CA TYR A 6 -12.05 12.67 -10.30
C TYR A 6 -12.62 12.64 -8.87
N ALA A 7 -13.95 12.69 -8.74
CA ALA A 7 -14.61 12.51 -7.44
C ALA A 7 -14.31 11.11 -6.86
N ALA A 8 -14.39 10.06 -7.67
CA ALA A 8 -14.06 8.69 -7.24
C ALA A 8 -12.59 8.55 -6.82
N ALA A 9 -11.65 9.12 -7.58
CA ALA A 9 -10.23 9.13 -7.22
C ALA A 9 -10.00 9.89 -5.90
N PHE A 10 -10.60 11.07 -5.74
CA PHE A 10 -10.53 11.86 -4.51
C PHE A 10 -11.08 11.09 -3.30
N LEU A 11 -12.25 10.48 -3.43
CA LEU A 11 -12.86 9.67 -2.38
C LEU A 11 -11.97 8.47 -2.03
N THR A 12 -11.33 7.84 -3.02
CA THR A 12 -10.39 6.72 -2.84
C THR A 12 -9.14 7.14 -2.06
N ILE A 13 -8.62 8.35 -2.30
CA ILE A 13 -7.54 8.92 -1.47
C ILE A 13 -8.02 9.15 -0.04
N LEU A 14 -9.20 9.76 0.12
CA LEU A 14 -9.75 10.14 1.43
C LEU A 14 -9.98 8.92 2.32
N ILE A 15 -10.51 7.84 1.77
CA ILE A 15 -10.70 6.60 2.52
C ILE A 15 -9.37 5.90 2.85
N GLY A 16 -8.33 6.02 2.02
CA GLY A 16 -6.96 5.60 2.38
C GLY A 16 -6.46 6.37 3.62
N ILE A 17 -6.60 7.70 3.63
CA ILE A 17 -6.27 8.55 4.78
C ILE A 17 -7.09 8.13 6.01
N THR A 18 -8.39 7.96 5.83
CA THR A 18 -9.33 7.59 6.90
C THR A 18 -8.98 6.23 7.49
N HIS A 19 -8.68 5.23 6.64
CA HIS A 19 -8.27 3.90 7.06
C HIS A 19 -6.99 3.96 7.90
N SER A 20 -5.97 4.69 7.42
CA SER A 20 -4.70 4.86 8.13
C SER A 20 -4.89 5.57 9.48
N TYR A 21 -5.51 6.75 9.48
CA TYR A 21 -5.60 7.61 10.66
C TYR A 21 -6.58 7.07 11.70
N LEU A 22 -7.81 6.74 11.30
CA LEU A 22 -8.81 6.25 12.24
C LEU A 22 -8.45 4.85 12.74
N GLY A 23 -7.92 3.99 11.87
CA GLY A 23 -7.50 2.65 12.28
C GLY A 23 -6.32 2.67 13.25
N GLU A 24 -5.30 3.50 13.01
CA GLU A 24 -4.20 3.68 13.96
C GLU A 24 -4.73 4.20 15.32
N LYS A 25 -5.49 5.30 15.30
CA LYS A 25 -5.97 5.97 16.51
C LYS A 25 -6.93 5.14 17.34
N TYR A 26 -7.89 4.48 16.70
CA TYR A 26 -9.01 3.85 17.40
C TYR A 26 -8.93 2.33 17.50
N ILE A 27 -8.14 1.67 16.65
CA ILE A 27 -7.99 0.21 16.65
C ILE A 27 -6.60 -0.16 17.13
N LEU A 28 -5.55 0.20 16.39
CA LEU A 28 -4.19 -0.29 16.63
C LEU A 28 -3.62 0.18 17.96
N ILE A 29 -3.68 1.49 18.27
CA ILE A 29 -3.19 2.01 19.56
C ILE A 29 -3.92 1.34 20.72
N ARG A 30 -5.24 1.12 20.60
CA ARG A 30 -6.03 0.47 21.67
C ARG A 30 -5.71 -1.02 21.78
N LEU A 31 -5.49 -1.70 20.66
CA LEU A 31 -5.10 -3.10 20.61
C LEU A 31 -3.74 -3.31 21.29
N PHE A 32 -2.75 -2.47 20.96
CA PHE A 32 -1.38 -2.60 21.48
C PHE A 32 -1.19 -2.16 22.93
N ARG A 33 -2.20 -1.50 23.51
CA ARG A 33 -2.23 -1.22 24.97
C ARG A 33 -2.66 -2.42 25.81
N ARG A 34 -3.03 -3.54 25.19
CA ARG A 34 -3.39 -4.77 25.90
C ARG A 34 -2.13 -5.59 26.21
N ASP A 35 -2.09 -6.22 27.38
CA ASP A 35 -0.95 -7.02 27.83
C ASP A 35 -0.90 -8.45 27.26
N ASN A 36 -1.80 -8.77 26.31
CA ASN A 36 -1.98 -10.12 25.76
C ASN A 36 -1.75 -10.20 24.24
N ILE A 37 -0.92 -9.33 23.67
CA ILE A 37 -0.51 -9.41 22.27
C ILE A 37 0.29 -10.72 22.06
N PRO A 38 -0.08 -11.57 21.08
CA PRO A 38 0.65 -12.81 20.83
C PRO A 38 2.09 -12.54 20.40
N HIS A 39 3.01 -13.33 20.93
CA HIS A 39 4.43 -13.26 20.57
C HIS A 39 4.67 -14.05 19.29
N LEU A 40 5.08 -13.35 18.23
CA LEU A 40 5.53 -13.96 16.99
C LEU A 40 7.03 -13.74 16.86
N PHE A 41 7.76 -14.78 16.45
CA PHE A 41 9.24 -14.77 16.40
C PHE A 41 9.86 -14.31 17.73
N GLY A 42 9.29 -14.75 18.85
CA GLY A 42 9.81 -14.50 20.20
C GLY A 42 9.54 -13.11 20.77
N SER A 43 8.78 -12.23 20.11
CA SER A 43 8.45 -10.90 20.65
C SER A 43 7.07 -10.39 20.24
N ALA A 44 6.38 -9.67 21.13
CA ALA A 44 5.18 -8.89 20.78
C ALA A 44 5.49 -7.77 19.78
N ASP A 45 6.72 -7.24 19.85
CA ASP A 45 7.26 -6.18 18.99
C ASP A 45 7.11 -6.48 17.50
N PHE A 46 7.39 -7.72 17.08
CA PHE A 46 7.24 -8.12 15.68
C PHE A 46 5.77 -8.13 15.27
N THR A 47 4.88 -8.66 16.12
CA THR A 47 3.42 -8.66 15.90
C THR A 47 2.89 -7.22 15.75
N ILE A 48 3.29 -6.32 16.66
CA ILE A 48 2.86 -4.91 16.64
C ILE A 48 3.33 -4.22 15.35
N LYS A 49 4.61 -4.36 14.99
CA LYS A 49 5.16 -3.76 13.76
C LYS A 49 4.45 -4.31 12.53
N THR A 50 4.20 -5.62 12.51
CA THR A 50 3.51 -6.29 11.40
C THR A 50 2.10 -5.78 11.22
N LEU A 51 1.33 -5.70 12.30
CA LEU A 51 -0.03 -5.17 12.26
C LEU A 51 -0.05 -3.70 11.83
N ARG A 52 0.88 -2.87 12.33
CA ARG A 52 1.00 -1.46 11.93
C ARG A 52 1.27 -1.31 10.44
N PHE A 53 2.34 -1.90 9.93
CA PHE A 53 2.68 -1.68 8.52
C PHE A 53 1.63 -2.31 7.59
N ALA A 54 1.08 -3.48 7.93
CA ALA A 54 0.03 -4.11 7.13
C ALA A 54 -1.20 -3.21 7.01
N TRP A 55 -1.54 -2.51 8.10
CA TRP A 55 -2.62 -1.53 8.12
C TRP A 55 -2.35 -0.33 7.18
N HIS A 56 -1.12 0.17 7.17
CA HIS A 56 -0.75 1.33 6.35
C HIS A 56 -0.51 0.97 4.87
N ILE A 57 -0.07 -0.25 4.53
CA ILE A 57 0.11 -0.70 3.15
C ILE A 57 -1.21 -0.62 2.36
N THR A 58 -2.33 -0.92 3.00
CA THR A 58 -3.65 -0.74 2.39
C THR A 58 -3.84 0.70 1.89
N THR A 59 -3.36 1.71 2.61
CA THR A 59 -3.45 3.11 2.14
C THR A 59 -2.68 3.32 0.83
N ILE A 60 -1.49 2.75 0.72
CA ILE A 60 -0.66 2.83 -0.49
C ILE A 60 -1.38 2.16 -1.68
N ALA A 61 -2.00 1.00 -1.45
CA ALA A 61 -2.78 0.31 -2.47
C ALA A 61 -3.96 1.15 -2.97
N TRP A 62 -4.68 1.84 -2.08
CA TRP A 62 -5.82 2.68 -2.45
C TRP A 62 -5.36 3.91 -3.24
N TRP A 63 -4.23 4.50 -2.87
CA TRP A 63 -3.65 5.61 -3.64
C TRP A 63 -3.16 5.17 -5.03
N GLY A 64 -2.62 3.95 -5.16
CA GLY A 64 -2.36 3.33 -6.45
C GLY A 64 -3.63 3.20 -7.30
N LEU A 65 -4.72 2.70 -6.73
CA LEU A 65 -6.02 2.62 -7.41
C LEU A 65 -6.55 4.00 -7.83
N ALA A 66 -6.41 5.02 -6.97
CA ALA A 66 -6.78 6.38 -7.30
C ALA A 66 -5.98 6.90 -8.52
N GLY A 67 -4.69 6.57 -8.61
CA GLY A 67 -3.86 6.86 -9.79
C GLY A 67 -4.42 6.25 -11.08
N ILE A 68 -4.87 4.99 -11.04
CA ILE A 68 -5.51 4.32 -12.20
C ILE A 68 -6.83 5.01 -12.58
N ILE A 69 -7.63 5.44 -11.60
CA ILE A 69 -8.88 6.18 -11.86
C ILE A 69 -8.58 7.53 -12.53
N VAL A 70 -7.53 8.24 -12.08
CA VAL A 70 -7.09 9.51 -12.70
C VAL A 70 -6.63 9.28 -14.15
N LEU A 71 -5.83 8.24 -14.42
CA LEU A 71 -5.42 7.89 -15.78
C LEU A 71 -6.62 7.63 -16.69
N THR A 72 -7.67 7.00 -16.15
CA THR A 72 -8.93 6.77 -16.86
C THR A 72 -9.63 8.10 -17.18
N ALA A 73 -9.71 9.01 -16.20
CA ALA A 73 -10.32 10.34 -16.38
C ALA A 73 -9.58 11.20 -17.42
N GLN A 74 -8.29 10.97 -17.61
CA GLN A 74 -7.45 11.71 -18.54
C GLN A 74 -7.35 11.04 -19.93
N SER A 75 -8.06 9.94 -20.17
CA SER A 75 -7.90 9.11 -21.37
C SER A 75 -6.45 8.68 -21.63
N ALA A 76 -5.64 8.63 -20.56
CA ALA A 76 -4.24 8.24 -20.57
C ALA A 76 -4.06 6.76 -20.14
N LEU A 77 -5.15 6.01 -20.02
CA LEU A 77 -5.12 4.61 -19.62
C LEU A 77 -4.54 3.75 -20.76
N ASN A 78 -3.34 3.25 -20.55
CA ASN A 78 -2.69 2.26 -21.40
C ASN A 78 -1.87 1.31 -20.51
N SER A 79 -1.43 0.19 -21.08
CA SER A 79 -0.71 -0.85 -20.33
C SER A 79 0.54 -0.30 -19.63
N THR A 80 1.32 0.56 -20.29
CA THR A 80 2.53 1.17 -19.72
C THR A 80 2.21 2.00 -18.48
N ASN A 81 1.24 2.89 -18.56
CA ASN A 81 0.87 3.75 -17.44
C ASN A 81 0.29 2.95 -16.25
N VAL A 82 -0.51 1.93 -16.52
CA VAL A 82 -1.03 1.04 -15.46
C VAL A 82 0.10 0.27 -14.79
N LEU A 83 1.04 -0.28 -15.57
CA LEU A 83 2.19 -1.01 -15.03
C LEU A 83 3.13 -0.10 -14.22
N LEU A 84 3.29 1.17 -14.60
CA LEU A 84 4.04 2.14 -13.81
C LEU A 84 3.38 2.42 -12.45
N VAL A 85 2.05 2.57 -12.41
CA VAL A 85 1.32 2.74 -11.15
C VAL A 85 1.43 1.50 -10.27
N ILE A 86 1.30 0.30 -10.84
CA ILE A 86 1.52 -0.97 -10.12
C ILE A 86 2.95 -1.03 -9.59
N ALA A 87 3.95 -0.74 -10.42
CA ALA A 87 5.35 -0.75 -10.04
C ALA A 87 5.60 0.15 -8.81
N ILE A 88 5.20 1.41 -8.89
CA ILE A 88 5.39 2.38 -7.79
C ILE A 88 4.67 1.92 -6.52
N THR A 89 3.41 1.48 -6.64
CA THR A 89 2.60 1.02 -5.50
C THR A 89 3.27 -0.14 -4.77
N PHE A 90 3.74 -1.15 -5.51
CA PHE A 90 4.37 -2.34 -4.95
C PHE A 90 5.79 -2.08 -4.45
N LEU A 91 6.57 -1.23 -5.12
CA LEU A 91 7.91 -0.85 -4.64
C LEU A 91 7.84 -0.07 -3.33
N ILE A 92 6.92 0.89 -3.20
CA ILE A 92 6.69 1.62 -1.94
C ILE A 92 6.23 0.65 -0.84
N SER A 93 5.30 -0.26 -1.15
CA SER A 93 4.82 -1.26 -0.19
C SER A 93 5.93 -2.21 0.27
N GLY A 94 6.79 -2.64 -0.64
CA GLY A 94 7.98 -3.46 -0.33
C GLY A 94 8.97 -2.71 0.55
N PHE A 95 9.25 -1.44 0.24
CA PHE A 95 10.12 -0.59 1.03
C PHE A 95 9.58 -0.38 2.46
N ILE A 96 8.29 -0.08 2.60
CA ILE A 96 7.64 0.02 3.91
C ILE A 96 7.75 -1.30 4.67
N THR A 97 7.46 -2.43 4.01
CA THR A 97 7.51 -3.77 4.63
C THR A 97 8.90 -4.10 5.14
N VAL A 98 9.96 -3.90 4.33
CA VAL A 98 11.34 -4.23 4.74
C VAL A 98 11.82 -3.33 5.88
N VAL A 99 11.55 -2.02 5.80
CA VAL A 99 11.95 -1.06 6.84
C VAL A 99 11.20 -1.31 8.14
N ALA A 100 9.87 -1.40 8.11
CA ALA A 100 9.04 -1.56 9.30
C ALA A 100 9.25 -2.91 10.00
N SER A 101 9.48 -3.98 9.23
CA SER A 101 9.76 -5.31 9.78
C SER A 101 11.24 -5.54 10.11
N LYS A 102 12.15 -4.60 9.80
CA LYS A 102 13.60 -4.80 9.84
C LYS A 102 14.05 -6.04 9.06
N GLY A 103 13.44 -6.26 7.89
CA GLY A 103 13.69 -7.41 7.02
C GLY A 103 13.10 -8.74 7.49
N LYS A 104 12.47 -8.80 8.67
CA LYS A 104 11.96 -10.06 9.25
C LYS A 104 10.66 -10.56 8.61
N HIS A 105 9.92 -9.71 7.89
CA HIS A 105 8.67 -10.12 7.23
C HIS A 105 8.88 -10.27 5.72
N TYR A 106 9.08 -11.50 5.25
CA TYR A 106 9.51 -11.81 3.88
C TYR A 106 8.58 -11.37 2.74
N ALA A 107 7.36 -10.90 3.02
CA ALA A 107 6.48 -10.32 1.99
C ALA A 107 7.14 -9.17 1.20
N TRP A 108 8.15 -8.48 1.77
CA TRP A 108 8.90 -7.45 1.03
C TRP A 108 9.52 -7.99 -0.27
N VAL A 109 9.95 -9.26 -0.29
CA VAL A 109 10.51 -9.91 -1.49
C VAL A 109 9.45 -9.97 -2.58
N ILE A 110 8.25 -10.42 -2.23
CA ILE A 110 7.14 -10.57 -3.18
C ILE A 110 6.68 -9.20 -3.67
N PHE A 111 6.59 -8.19 -2.79
CA PHE A 111 6.30 -6.81 -3.18
C PHE A 111 7.31 -6.29 -4.21
N PHE A 112 8.62 -6.49 -3.96
CA PHE A 112 9.65 -6.09 -4.91
C PHE A 112 9.62 -6.88 -6.21
N LEU A 113 9.39 -8.20 -6.19
CA LEU A 113 9.28 -8.99 -7.41
C LEU A 113 8.15 -8.48 -8.31
N ILE A 114 6.98 -8.17 -7.75
CA ILE A 114 5.86 -7.58 -8.50
C ILE A 114 6.22 -6.19 -9.00
N GLY A 115 6.79 -5.34 -8.14
CA GLY A 115 7.15 -3.96 -8.48
C GLY A 115 8.19 -3.88 -9.61
N PHE A 116 9.28 -4.62 -9.49
CA PHE A 116 10.36 -4.64 -10.48
C PHE A 116 9.95 -5.33 -11.79
N SER A 117 9.22 -6.45 -11.74
CA SER A 117 8.73 -7.08 -12.97
C SER A 117 7.79 -6.17 -13.76
N SER A 118 6.86 -5.48 -13.07
CA SER A 118 5.97 -4.51 -13.70
C SER A 118 6.74 -3.32 -14.29
N LEU A 119 7.75 -2.82 -13.58
CA LEU A 119 8.60 -1.72 -14.05
C LEU A 119 9.39 -2.11 -15.30
N ILE A 120 10.02 -3.30 -15.31
CA ILE A 120 10.80 -3.80 -16.44
C ILE A 120 9.91 -3.89 -17.69
N VAL A 121 8.71 -4.47 -17.56
CA VAL A 121 7.77 -4.59 -18.68
C VAL A 121 7.30 -3.22 -19.17
N ALA A 122 6.98 -2.29 -18.26
CA ALA A 122 6.55 -0.94 -18.63
C ALA A 122 7.62 -0.20 -19.46
N LEU A 123 8.89 -0.28 -19.03
CA LEU A 123 10.02 0.36 -19.71
C LEU A 123 10.42 -0.33 -21.01
N SER A 124 10.02 -1.58 -21.21
CA SER A 124 10.26 -2.32 -22.46
C SER A 124 9.19 -2.05 -23.52
N ALA A 125 8.03 -1.50 -23.10
CA ALA A 125 6.89 -1.21 -23.97
C ALA A 125 6.78 0.29 -24.35
N SER A 126 7.63 1.15 -23.79
CA SER A 126 7.75 2.58 -24.09
C SER A 126 8.77 2.85 -25.18
#